data_AF-A0AA88LGL4-F1
#
_entry.id   AF-A0AA88LGL4-F1
#
_cell.length_a   1.000
_cell.length_b   1.000
_cell.length_c   1.000
_cell.angle_alpha   90.00
_cell.angle_beta   90.00
_cell.angle_gamma   90.00
#
_symmetry.space_group_name_H-M   'P 1'
#
loop_
_entity.id
_entity.type
_entity.pdbx_description
1 polymer ?
#
loop_
_entity_poly.entity_id
_entity_poly.type
_entity_poly.pdbx_seq_one_letter_code
_entity_poly.pdbx_strand_id
1 'polypeptide(L)'
;MASFSWNRKVGEKVSKAAMQQFEAQSRKVEDHKELEEVDWLHAIKRRREVLLEDCAAKSKRLKDEGTLLAEQSRHWEAVRKWDEAIQLTPEEAVIYEMKSQVLTILQEDFAAVQAAEMAVKLQPVWWEAWQTLGHAQINLGEVDLAVRSFQVALHLHPLERHLWEEDLRWALHQREKKLAMQQKATQDDQTRKLIDDPPELQQDYGDFDCDEVIAACTAIADRQQRYEELRRNNILDVQDVPNEMVVRNSNLNASKHSLVKARII
;
A
#
# COMPACT_ATOMS: atom_id res chain seq x y z
N MET A 1 -54.74 27.76 -11.70
CA MET A 1 -54.79 26.93 -10.48
C MET A 1 -55.88 25.89 -10.66
N ALA A 2 -55.52 24.64 -10.99
CA ALA A 2 -56.50 23.56 -11.14
C ALA A 2 -56.63 22.81 -9.80
N SER A 3 -57.72 23.05 -9.07
CA SER A 3 -58.09 22.30 -7.88
C SER A 3 -58.82 21.02 -8.30
N PHE A 4 -58.17 19.86 -8.15
CA PHE A 4 -58.82 18.57 -8.36
C PHE A 4 -59.65 18.19 -7.12
N SER A 5 -60.97 18.39 -7.18
CA SER A 5 -61.91 17.90 -6.18
C SER A 5 -62.29 16.44 -6.48
N TRP A 6 -61.86 15.53 -5.62
CA TRP A 6 -62.28 14.12 -5.66
C TRP A 6 -63.70 13.98 -5.11
N ASN A 7 -64.71 14.10 -5.97
CA ASN A 7 -66.08 13.72 -5.61
C ASN A 7 -66.22 12.20 -5.68
N ARG A 8 -66.22 11.52 -4.52
CA ARG A 8 -66.61 10.11 -4.42
C ARG A 8 -68.07 9.97 -4.83
N LYS A 9 -68.32 9.32 -5.97
CA LYS A 9 -69.65 8.79 -6.31
C LYS A 9 -69.97 7.65 -5.34
N VAL A 10 -70.63 7.99 -4.23
CA VAL A 10 -71.30 7.02 -3.36
C VAL A 10 -72.58 6.62 -4.09
N GLY A 11 -72.71 5.38 -4.55
CA GLY A 11 -73.99 4.92 -5.12
C GLY A 11 -74.04 3.68 -5.99
N GLU A 12 -72.94 2.98 -6.28
CA GLU A 12 -73.06 1.65 -6.90
C GLU A 12 -73.13 0.59 -5.82
N LYS A 13 -74.32 0.01 -5.68
CA LYS A 13 -74.58 -1.14 -4.81
C LYS A 13 -73.62 -2.25 -5.20
N VAL A 14 -72.56 -2.44 -4.42
CA VAL A 14 -71.71 -3.63 -4.49
C VAL A 14 -72.65 -4.83 -4.41
N SER A 15 -72.67 -5.66 -5.44
CA SER A 15 -73.58 -6.79 -5.50
C SER A 15 -73.33 -7.68 -4.29
N LYS A 16 -74.41 -8.19 -3.67
CA LYS A 16 -74.31 -9.09 -2.50
C LYS A 16 -73.39 -10.29 -2.79
N ALA A 17 -73.30 -10.69 -4.06
CA ALA A 17 -72.38 -11.69 -4.56
C ALA A 17 -70.90 -11.26 -4.48
N ALA A 18 -70.56 -10.02 -4.83
CA ALA A 18 -69.19 -9.52 -4.71
C ALA A 18 -68.75 -9.41 -3.24
N MET A 19 -69.66 -9.01 -2.34
CA MET A 19 -69.38 -8.99 -0.90
C MET A 19 -69.17 -10.40 -0.34
N GLN A 20 -70.02 -11.36 -0.72
CA GLN A 20 -69.87 -12.77 -0.30
C GLN A 20 -68.62 -13.43 -0.88
N GLN A 21 -68.21 -13.08 -2.10
CA GLN A 21 -66.96 -13.56 -2.70
C GLN A 21 -65.74 -13.00 -1.97
N PHE A 22 -65.77 -11.72 -1.56
CA PHE A 22 -64.71 -11.11 -0.76
C PHE A 22 -64.64 -11.73 0.64
N GLU A 23 -65.78 -11.94 1.30
CA GLU A 23 -65.84 -12.64 2.60
C GLU A 23 -65.36 -14.09 2.50
N ALA A 24 -65.71 -14.81 1.42
CA ALA A 24 -65.24 -16.17 1.18
C ALA A 24 -63.74 -16.23 0.83
N GLN A 25 -63.19 -15.20 0.18
CA GLN A 25 -61.76 -15.07 -0.07
C GLN A 25 -60.99 -14.72 1.21
N SER A 26 -61.54 -13.83 2.06
CA SER A 26 -60.95 -13.49 3.36
C SER A 26 -60.89 -14.70 4.28
N ARG A 27 -61.97 -15.48 4.37
CA ARG A 27 -62.01 -16.72 5.17
C ARG A 27 -61.04 -17.80 4.69
N LYS A 28 -60.72 -17.83 3.39
CA LYS A 28 -59.74 -18.78 2.83
C LYS A 28 -58.28 -18.37 3.10
N VAL A 29 -58.03 -17.12 3.48
CA VAL A 29 -56.69 -16.63 3.83
C VAL A 29 -56.38 -16.86 5.33
N GLU A 30 -57.40 -17.11 6.15
CA GLU A 30 -57.24 -17.34 7.60
C GLU A 30 -56.68 -18.74 7.95
N ASP A 31 -56.78 -19.74 7.05
CA ASP A 31 -56.44 -21.13 7.42
C ASP A 31 -54.96 -21.52 7.21
N HIS A 32 -54.14 -20.72 6.51
CA HIS A 32 -52.71 -21.02 6.38
C HIS A 32 -51.85 -19.75 6.28
N LYS A 33 -51.44 -19.23 7.44
CA LYS A 33 -50.12 -18.64 7.69
C LYS A 33 -50.01 -18.35 9.19
N GLU A 34 -49.04 -18.96 9.83
CA GLU A 34 -48.40 -18.42 11.02
C GLU A 34 -47.85 -17.04 10.64
N LEU A 35 -48.71 -16.02 10.72
CA LEU A 35 -48.30 -14.63 10.61
C LEU A 35 -47.71 -14.30 11.97
N GLU A 36 -46.38 -14.26 12.05
CA GLU A 36 -45.68 -13.55 13.13
C GLU A 36 -46.44 -12.23 13.36
N GLU A 37 -47.00 -12.08 14.56
CA GLU A 37 -47.72 -10.88 14.98
C GLU A 37 -46.76 -9.69 14.93
N VAL A 38 -46.63 -9.08 13.75
CA VAL A 38 -45.98 -7.79 13.60
C VAL A 38 -46.87 -6.82 14.34
N ASP A 39 -46.43 -6.41 15.53
CA ASP A 39 -47.19 -5.50 16.37
C ASP A 39 -47.26 -4.12 15.70
N TRP A 40 -48.31 -3.94 14.90
CA TRP A 40 -48.54 -2.74 14.12
C TRP A 40 -48.70 -1.51 15.00
N LEU A 41 -49.15 -1.67 16.26
CA LEU A 41 -49.24 -0.57 17.22
C LEU A 41 -47.85 -0.10 17.63
N HIS A 42 -46.93 -1.04 17.91
CA HIS A 42 -45.52 -0.71 18.15
C HIS A 42 -44.84 -0.11 16.92
N ALA A 43 -45.13 -0.63 15.72
CA ALA A 43 -44.58 -0.09 14.48
C ALA A 43 -45.10 1.33 14.18
N ILE A 44 -46.39 1.59 14.36
CA ILE A 44 -47.02 2.91 14.17
C ILE A 44 -46.54 3.89 15.25
N LYS A 45 -46.43 3.44 16.50
CA LYS A 45 -45.92 4.26 17.61
C LYS A 45 -44.48 4.67 17.36
N ARG A 46 -43.59 3.73 17.01
CA ARG A 46 -42.21 4.03 16.58
C ARG A 46 -42.18 4.99 15.39
N ARG A 47 -43.04 4.78 14.39
CA ARG A 47 -43.08 5.64 13.20
C ARG A 47 -43.53 7.07 13.53
N ARG A 48 -44.46 7.23 14.48
CA ARG A 48 -44.92 8.53 14.99
C ARG A 48 -43.87 9.19 15.88
N GLU A 49 -43.16 8.42 16.70
CA GLU A 49 -42.02 8.89 17.48
C GLU A 49 -40.89 9.37 16.55
N VAL A 50 -40.50 8.59 15.54
CA VAL A 50 -39.48 8.99 14.53
C VAL A 50 -39.86 10.28 13.77
N LEU A 51 -41.16 10.57 13.60
CA LEU A 51 -41.65 11.81 12.98
C LEU A 51 -41.66 13.01 13.93
N LEU A 52 -41.57 12.78 15.24
CA LEU A 52 -41.56 13.79 16.31
C LEU A 52 -40.23 13.82 17.07
N GLU A 53 -39.27 12.98 16.69
CA GLU A 53 -37.99 12.80 17.39
C GLU A 53 -37.04 13.94 17.05
N ASP A 54 -36.42 14.52 18.09
CA ASP A 54 -35.40 15.55 17.93
C ASP A 54 -34.23 15.01 17.11
N CYS A 55 -33.63 15.85 16.25
CA CYS A 55 -32.47 15.45 15.44
C CYS A 55 -31.33 14.88 16.30
N ALA A 56 -31.12 15.42 17.50
CA ALA A 56 -30.13 14.94 18.46
C ALA A 56 -30.49 13.56 19.04
N ALA A 57 -31.77 13.31 19.36
CA ALA A 57 -32.22 12.01 19.87
C ALA A 57 -32.08 10.93 18.80
N LYS A 58 -32.50 11.24 17.57
CA LYS A 58 -32.36 10.36 16.42
C LYS A 58 -30.89 10.06 16.10
N SER A 59 -30.02 11.08 16.13
CA SER A 59 -28.58 10.89 15.92
C SER A 59 -27.97 9.98 16.99
N LYS A 60 -28.29 10.21 18.27
CA LYS A 60 -27.84 9.34 19.37
C LYS A 60 -28.28 7.89 19.16
N ARG A 61 -29.53 7.66 18.78
CA ARG A 61 -30.03 6.32 18.48
C ARG A 61 -29.27 5.68 17.32
N LEU A 62 -29.02 6.42 16.23
CA LEU A 62 -28.26 5.92 15.09
C LEU A 62 -26.81 5.61 15.45
N LYS A 63 -26.20 6.41 16.33
CA LYS A 63 -24.89 6.14 16.91
C LYS A 63 -24.89 4.80 17.64
N ASP A 64 -25.82 4.61 18.58
CA ASP A 64 -25.96 3.39 19.37
C ASP A 64 -26.29 2.16 18.50
N GLU A 65 -27.14 2.31 17.48
CA GLU A 65 -27.39 1.25 16.47
C GLU A 65 -26.10 0.91 15.71
N GLY A 66 -25.30 1.91 15.34
CA GLY A 66 -24.02 1.71 14.69
C GLY A 66 -22.99 1.02 15.59
N THR A 67 -22.94 1.34 16.89
CA THR A 67 -22.03 0.66 17.84
C THR A 67 -22.36 -0.83 17.95
N LEU A 68 -23.65 -1.18 18.08
CA LEU A 68 -24.10 -2.57 18.13
C LEU A 68 -23.79 -3.33 16.84
N LEU A 69 -23.89 -2.68 15.68
CA LEU A 69 -23.52 -3.28 14.40
C LEU A 69 -22.01 -3.51 14.28
N ALA A 70 -21.20 -2.60 14.81
CA ALA A 70 -19.74 -2.75 14.84
C ALA A 70 -19.32 -3.92 15.74
N GLU A 71 -19.96 -4.10 16.89
CA GLU A 71 -19.76 -5.25 17.79
C GLU A 71 -20.16 -6.59 17.13
N GLN A 72 -21.15 -6.58 16.24
CA GLN A 72 -21.55 -7.74 15.42
C GLN A 72 -20.66 -7.98 14.20
N SER A 73 -19.53 -7.28 14.09
CA SER A 73 -18.62 -7.31 12.93
C SER A 73 -19.26 -6.86 11.61
N ARG A 74 -20.41 -6.18 11.64
CA ARG A 74 -21.09 -5.61 10.46
C ARG A 74 -20.60 -4.19 10.22
N HIS A 75 -19.29 -4.07 9.99
CA HIS A 75 -18.56 -2.79 9.94
C HIS A 75 -19.11 -1.80 8.90
N TRP A 76 -19.41 -2.23 7.67
CA TRP A 76 -19.95 -1.34 6.63
C TRP A 76 -21.34 -0.78 6.97
N GLU A 77 -22.17 -1.56 7.67
CA GLU A 77 -23.48 -1.09 8.10
C GLU A 77 -23.39 -0.11 9.27
N ALA A 78 -22.45 -0.35 10.19
CA ALA A 78 -22.14 0.60 11.26
C ALA A 78 -21.71 1.95 10.70
N VAL A 79 -20.80 1.96 9.72
CA VAL A 79 -20.35 3.20 9.05
C VAL A 79 -21.52 3.93 8.40
N ARG A 80 -22.45 3.22 7.72
CA ARG A 80 -23.65 3.85 7.14
C ARG A 80 -24.54 4.49 8.19
N LYS A 81 -24.74 3.83 9.34
CA LYS A 81 -25.52 4.39 10.45
C LYS A 81 -24.87 5.61 11.06
N TRP A 82 -23.55 5.61 11.19
CA TRP A 82 -22.81 6.77 11.63
C TRP A 82 -22.82 7.90 10.61
N ASP A 83 -22.81 7.62 9.31
CA ASP A 83 -22.98 8.64 8.27
C ASP A 83 -24.36 9.31 8.35
N GLU A 84 -25.42 8.53 8.57
CA GLU A 84 -26.77 9.07 8.83
C GLU A 84 -26.79 9.93 10.11
N ALA A 85 -26.09 9.52 11.17
CA ALA A 85 -25.98 10.27 12.42
C ALA A 85 -25.20 11.60 12.25
N ILE A 86 -24.07 11.56 11.53
CA ILE A 86 -23.23 12.73 11.22
C ILE A 86 -24.02 13.78 10.42
N GLN A 87 -24.88 13.35 9.50
CA GLN A 87 -25.74 14.27 8.74
C GLN A 87 -26.73 15.03 9.64
N LEU A 88 -27.15 14.44 10.76
CA LEU A 88 -28.07 15.05 11.72
C LEU A 88 -27.32 15.93 12.73
N THR A 89 -26.16 15.48 13.21
CA THR A 89 -25.34 16.17 14.20
C THR A 89 -23.86 16.14 13.78
N PRO A 90 -23.40 17.11 12.97
CA PRO A 90 -22.02 17.14 12.45
C PRO A 90 -20.98 17.54 13.50
N GLU A 91 -21.40 18.00 14.67
CA GLU A 91 -20.51 18.51 15.73
C GLU A 91 -20.07 17.41 16.72
N GLU A 92 -20.61 16.20 16.62
CA GLU A 92 -20.32 15.12 17.56
C GLU A 92 -19.02 14.38 17.21
N ALA A 93 -17.91 14.78 17.86
CA ALA A 93 -16.57 14.21 17.64
C ALA A 93 -16.51 12.70 17.85
N VAL A 94 -17.29 12.16 18.80
CA VAL A 94 -17.29 10.73 19.14
C VAL A 94 -17.64 9.86 17.94
N ILE A 95 -18.62 10.26 17.12
CA ILE A 95 -19.05 9.46 15.97
C ILE A 95 -17.93 9.35 14.94
N TYR A 96 -17.17 10.43 14.73
CA TYR A 96 -16.03 10.45 13.81
C TYR A 96 -14.88 9.54 14.28
N GLU A 97 -14.62 9.51 15.59
CA GLU A 97 -13.60 8.65 16.18
C GLU A 97 -13.98 7.16 16.05
N MET A 98 -15.21 6.80 16.41
CA MET A 98 -15.74 5.43 16.24
C MET A 98 -15.71 4.99 14.78
N LYS A 99 -16.12 5.89 13.87
CA LYS A 99 -16.03 5.65 12.43
C LYS A 99 -14.59 5.42 11.98
N SER A 100 -13.64 6.21 12.48
CA SER A 100 -12.22 6.02 12.17
C SER A 100 -11.73 4.64 12.60
N GLN A 101 -11.99 4.23 13.84
CA GLN A 101 -11.56 2.92 14.36
C GLN A 101 -12.07 1.78 13.46
N VAL A 102 -13.34 1.82 13.05
CA VAL A 102 -13.91 0.79 12.17
C VAL A 102 -13.34 0.86 10.76
N LEU A 103 -13.08 2.04 10.22
CA LEU A 103 -12.43 2.19 8.91
C LEU A 103 -10.99 1.64 8.92
N THR A 104 -10.27 1.80 10.03
CA THR A 104 -8.96 1.18 10.25
C THR A 104 -9.05 -0.35 10.22
N ILE A 105 -10.10 -0.94 10.82
CA ILE A 105 -10.35 -2.41 10.75
C ILE A 105 -10.67 -2.84 9.31
N LEU A 106 -11.41 -2.02 8.56
CA LEU A 106 -11.75 -2.25 7.16
C LEU A 106 -10.58 -2.02 6.19
N GLN A 107 -9.41 -1.58 6.67
CA GLN A 107 -8.23 -1.21 5.85
C GLN A 107 -8.49 -0.03 4.89
N GLU A 108 -9.48 0.80 5.21
CA GLU A 108 -9.76 2.05 4.48
C GLU A 108 -8.98 3.20 5.12
N ASP A 109 -7.65 3.10 5.10
CA ASP A 109 -6.75 3.91 5.91
C ASP A 109 -6.88 5.42 5.64
N PHE A 110 -7.05 5.81 4.37
CA PHE A 110 -7.23 7.22 4.00
C PHE A 110 -8.52 7.81 4.57
N ALA A 111 -9.63 7.07 4.49
CA ALA A 111 -10.90 7.51 5.05
C ALA A 111 -10.87 7.51 6.59
N ALA A 112 -10.13 6.57 7.21
CA ALA A 112 -9.91 6.54 8.65
C ALA A 112 -9.18 7.80 9.11
N VAL A 113 -8.07 8.18 8.46
CA VAL A 113 -7.35 9.41 8.80
C VAL A 113 -8.24 10.65 8.68
N GLN A 114 -9.06 10.75 7.62
CA GLN A 114 -10.00 11.87 7.48
C GLN A 114 -11.01 11.93 8.62
N ALA A 115 -11.58 10.78 9.01
CA ALA A 115 -12.53 10.70 10.12
C ALA A 115 -11.85 11.09 11.45
N ALA A 116 -10.67 10.57 11.75
CA ALA A 116 -9.92 10.91 12.96
C ALA A 116 -9.54 12.40 13.00
N GLU A 117 -9.12 12.97 11.87
CA GLU A 117 -8.82 14.41 11.78
C GLU A 117 -10.04 15.27 12.09
N MET A 118 -11.23 14.86 11.66
CA MET A 118 -12.47 15.56 12.00
C MET A 118 -12.77 15.45 13.49
N ALA A 119 -12.58 14.29 14.11
CA ALA A 119 -12.74 14.12 15.55
C ALA A 119 -11.83 15.07 16.36
N VAL A 120 -10.56 15.14 15.98
CA VAL A 120 -9.58 16.04 16.62
C VAL A 120 -9.89 17.53 16.35
N LYS A 121 -10.34 17.89 15.15
CA LYS A 121 -10.76 19.26 14.83
C LYS A 121 -11.95 19.72 15.67
N LEU A 122 -12.91 18.82 15.91
CA LEU A 122 -14.09 19.10 16.72
C LEU A 122 -13.76 19.16 18.21
N GLN A 123 -12.90 18.25 18.70
CA GLN A 123 -12.50 18.20 20.09
C GLN A 123 -10.97 18.06 20.25
N PRO A 124 -10.22 19.18 20.24
CA PRO A 124 -8.75 19.15 20.24
C PRO A 124 -8.13 18.71 21.55
N VAL A 125 -8.88 18.73 22.65
CA VAL A 125 -8.43 18.32 24.00
C VAL A 125 -8.72 16.84 24.28
N TRP A 126 -9.29 16.12 23.30
CA TRP A 126 -9.65 14.72 23.46
C TRP A 126 -8.48 13.80 23.08
N TRP A 127 -7.84 13.19 24.09
CA TRP A 127 -6.61 12.42 23.88
C TRP A 127 -6.85 11.12 23.11
N GLU A 128 -7.99 10.44 23.31
CA GLU A 128 -8.32 9.21 22.58
C GLU A 128 -8.45 9.47 21.07
N ALA A 129 -9.03 10.60 20.65
CA ALA A 129 -9.08 10.95 19.23
C ALA A 129 -7.69 11.16 18.61
N TRP A 130 -6.74 11.74 19.35
CA TRP A 130 -5.36 11.87 18.90
C TRP A 130 -4.64 10.51 18.80
N GLN A 131 -4.95 9.58 19.69
CA GLN A 131 -4.47 8.20 19.62
C GLN A 131 -5.01 7.50 18.37
N THR A 132 -6.33 7.55 18.14
CA THR A 132 -6.98 6.97 16.95
C THR A 132 -6.42 7.57 15.65
N LEU A 133 -6.16 8.89 15.64
CA LEU A 133 -5.51 9.57 14.52
C LEU A 133 -4.08 9.07 14.28
N GLY A 134 -3.30 8.85 15.34
CA GLY A 134 -1.96 8.27 15.25
C GLY A 134 -1.98 6.85 14.68
N HIS A 135 -2.90 5.99 15.12
CA HIS A 135 -3.06 4.64 14.58
C HIS A 135 -3.43 4.65 13.10
N ALA A 136 -4.41 5.47 12.71
CA ALA A 136 -4.82 5.59 11.31
C ALA A 136 -3.67 6.11 10.42
N GLN A 137 -2.86 7.05 10.91
CA GLN A 137 -1.69 7.57 10.20
C GLN A 137 -0.56 6.54 10.04
N ILE A 138 -0.35 5.67 11.04
CA ILE A 138 0.62 4.57 10.88
C ILE A 138 0.18 3.63 9.75
N ASN A 139 -1.09 3.23 9.73
CA ASN A 139 -1.59 2.32 8.69
C ASN A 139 -1.48 2.93 7.29
N LEU A 140 -1.74 4.24 7.16
CA LEU A 140 -1.53 4.97 5.90
C LEU A 140 -0.05 5.07 5.48
N GLY A 141 0.90 4.88 6.41
CA GLY A 141 2.35 5.00 6.17
C GLY A 141 2.95 6.37 6.50
N GLU A 142 2.13 7.27 7.05
CA GLU A 142 2.51 8.63 7.49
C GLU A 142 3.09 8.62 8.91
N VAL A 143 4.16 7.85 9.10
CA VAL A 143 4.75 7.56 10.41
C VAL A 143 5.22 8.82 11.15
N ASP A 144 5.78 9.81 10.44
CA ASP A 144 6.25 11.06 11.07
C ASP A 144 5.10 11.89 11.65
N LEU A 145 3.93 11.88 11.00
CA LEU A 145 2.73 12.54 11.52
C LEU A 145 2.16 11.75 12.70
N ALA A 146 2.12 10.42 12.62
CA ALA A 146 1.63 9.58 13.70
C ALA A 146 2.40 9.80 15.02
N VAL A 147 3.74 9.90 14.95
CA VAL A 147 4.58 10.20 16.12
C VAL A 147 4.15 11.52 16.78
N ARG A 148 3.86 12.57 15.99
CA ARG A 148 3.40 13.85 16.53
C ARG A 148 2.03 13.72 17.19
N SER A 149 1.13 12.97 16.59
CA SER A 149 -0.22 12.72 17.10
C SER A 149 -0.19 12.00 18.44
N PHE A 150 0.64 10.96 18.59
CA PHE A 150 0.85 10.29 19.88
C PHE A 150 1.55 11.18 20.91
N GLN A 151 2.49 12.03 20.50
CA GLN A 151 3.09 13.03 21.40
C GLN A 151 2.03 14.00 21.93
N VAL A 152 1.12 14.49 21.09
CA VAL A 152 0.02 15.35 21.52
C VAL A 152 -0.93 14.61 22.46
N ALA A 153 -1.32 13.38 22.14
CA ALA A 153 -2.13 12.55 23.05
C ALA A 153 -1.45 12.40 24.43
N LEU A 154 -0.12 12.21 24.45
CA LEU A 154 0.64 12.02 25.68
C LEU A 154 0.76 13.33 26.48
N HIS A 155 0.86 14.46 25.80
CA HIS A 155 0.81 15.77 26.44
C HIS A 155 -0.56 16.06 27.08
N LEU A 156 -1.64 15.61 26.46
CA LEU A 156 -3.00 15.76 26.99
C LEU A 156 -3.27 14.82 28.16
N HIS A 157 -2.79 13.57 28.09
CA HIS A 157 -2.98 12.58 29.16
C HIS A 157 -1.69 11.80 29.48
N PRO A 158 -0.78 12.39 30.29
CA PRO A 158 0.54 11.80 30.58
C PRO A 158 0.51 10.53 31.44
N LEU A 159 -0.62 10.25 32.11
CA LEU A 159 -0.74 9.10 32.99
C LEU A 159 -1.00 7.80 32.22
N GLU A 160 -1.36 7.88 30.94
CA GLU A 160 -1.64 6.69 30.14
C GLU A 160 -0.34 6.01 29.72
N ARG A 161 -0.01 4.93 30.44
CA ARG A 161 1.25 4.20 30.24
C ARG A 161 1.28 3.51 28.87
N HIS A 162 0.15 2.97 28.42
CA HIS A 162 0.04 2.29 27.13
C HIS A 162 0.46 3.18 25.95
N LEU A 163 0.10 4.48 25.99
CA LEU A 163 0.43 5.43 24.94
C LEU A 163 1.94 5.62 24.74
N TRP A 164 2.71 5.61 25.83
CA TRP A 164 4.17 5.70 25.75
C TRP A 164 4.83 4.35 25.43
N GLU A 165 4.39 3.28 26.09
CA GLU A 165 5.06 1.97 26.01
C GLU A 165 4.76 1.21 24.73
N GLU A 166 3.55 1.38 24.18
CA GLU A 166 3.11 0.65 23.00
C GLU A 166 3.08 1.60 21.80
N ASP A 167 2.18 2.59 21.79
CA ASP A 167 1.89 3.40 20.61
C ASP A 167 3.08 4.24 20.15
N LEU A 168 3.65 5.05 21.04
CA LEU A 168 4.77 5.92 20.69
C LEU A 168 6.04 5.11 20.36
N ARG A 169 6.33 4.06 21.13
CA ARG A 169 7.48 3.18 20.83
C ARG A 169 7.31 2.48 19.49
N TRP A 170 6.11 1.99 19.18
CA TRP A 170 5.82 1.37 17.90
C TRP A 170 5.98 2.36 16.75
N ALA A 171 5.44 3.58 16.89
CA ALA A 171 5.59 4.65 15.91
C ALA A 171 7.06 5.01 15.65
N LEU A 172 7.87 5.14 16.71
CA LEU A 172 9.31 5.43 16.60
C LEU A 172 10.07 4.29 15.92
N HIS A 173 9.77 3.04 16.26
CA HIS A 173 10.37 1.86 15.62
C HIS A 173 10.06 1.81 14.12
N GLN A 174 8.82 2.12 13.72
CA GLN A 174 8.45 2.20 12.30
C GLN A 174 9.19 3.34 11.59
N ARG A 175 9.40 4.46 12.27
CA ARG A 175 10.14 5.60 11.73
C ARG A 175 11.60 5.25 11.48
N GLU A 176 12.25 4.59 12.44
CA GLU A 176 13.63 4.11 12.31
C GLU A 176 13.77 3.11 11.15
N LYS A 177 12.82 2.16 11.03
CA LYS A 177 12.78 1.24 9.89
C LYS A 177 12.65 1.97 8.55
N LYS A 178 11.75 2.95 8.45
CA LYS A 178 11.56 3.76 7.24
C LYS A 178 12.83 4.52 6.87
N LEU A 179 13.50 5.13 7.85
CA LEU A 179 14.77 5.83 7.66
C LEU A 179 15.90 4.88 7.24
N ALA A 180 16.02 3.71 7.88
CA ALA A 180 17.03 2.70 7.51
C ALA A 180 16.82 2.18 6.09
N MET A 181 15.57 1.94 5.68
CA MET A 181 15.23 1.54 4.31
C MET A 181 15.60 2.63 3.30
N GLN A 182 15.35 3.90 3.61
CA GLN A 182 15.73 5.04 2.77
C GLN A 182 17.25 5.16 2.64
N GLN A 183 18.00 5.04 3.75
CA GLN A 183 19.46 5.08 3.74
C GLN A 183 20.03 3.96 2.88
N LYS A 184 19.51 2.74 3.04
CA LYS A 184 19.92 1.61 2.20
C LYS A 184 19.62 1.86 0.72
N ALA A 185 18.42 2.35 0.39
CA ALA A 185 18.07 2.69 -0.98
C ALA A 185 19.02 3.77 -1.57
N THR A 186 19.37 4.79 -0.80
CA THR A 186 20.34 5.81 -1.26
C THR A 186 21.74 5.25 -1.46
N GLN A 187 22.16 4.30 -0.62
CA GLN A 187 23.45 3.63 -0.76
C GLN A 187 23.46 2.71 -1.99
N ASP A 188 22.37 1.97 -2.21
CA ASP A 188 22.19 1.12 -3.39
C ASP A 188 22.20 1.96 -4.68
N ASP A 189 21.57 3.14 -4.68
CA ASP A 189 21.61 4.05 -5.83
C ASP A 189 22.99 4.69 -6.04
N GLN A 190 23.72 5.00 -4.97
CA GLN A 190 25.12 5.47 -5.06
C GLN A 190 26.03 4.38 -5.63
N THR A 191 25.90 3.14 -5.15
CA THR A 191 26.69 2.01 -5.65
C THR A 191 26.37 1.69 -7.11
N ARG A 192 25.10 1.76 -7.52
CA ARG A 192 24.72 1.65 -8.94
C ARG A 192 25.40 2.71 -9.80
N LYS A 193 25.39 3.97 -9.39
CA LYS A 193 26.07 5.05 -10.12
C LYS A 193 27.58 4.84 -10.23
N LEU A 194 28.23 4.30 -9.20
CA LEU A 194 29.66 3.96 -9.25
C LEU A 194 29.95 2.78 -10.20
N ILE A 195 29.01 1.86 -10.37
CA ILE A 195 29.13 0.76 -11.33
C ILE A 195 28.91 1.27 -12.77
N ASP A 196 27.92 2.15 -12.97
CA ASP A 196 27.56 2.71 -14.28
C ASP A 196 28.62 3.71 -14.79
N ASP A 197 29.15 4.58 -13.91
CA ASP A 197 30.21 5.54 -14.18
C ASP A 197 31.42 5.31 -13.23
N PRO A 198 32.28 4.32 -13.53
CA PRO A 198 33.46 4.05 -12.71
C PRO A 198 34.39 5.27 -12.71
N PRO A 199 34.77 5.80 -11.52
CA PRO A 199 35.63 6.98 -11.44
C PRO A 199 37.03 6.79 -12.06
N GLU A 200 37.44 5.54 -12.33
CA GLU A 200 38.72 5.17 -12.95
C GLU A 200 38.72 5.24 -14.49
N LEU A 201 37.64 5.70 -15.14
CA LEU A 201 37.67 6.09 -16.57
C LEU A 201 38.06 7.56 -16.77
N GLN A 202 38.70 8.21 -15.78
CA GLN A 202 39.62 9.29 -16.09
C GLN A 202 40.75 8.69 -16.94
N GLN A 203 40.73 9.02 -18.23
CA GLN A 203 41.70 8.57 -19.22
C GLN A 203 43.11 9.05 -18.85
N ASP A 204 43.77 8.35 -17.95
CA ASP A 204 45.23 8.41 -17.78
C ASP A 204 45.93 7.61 -18.91
N TYR A 205 45.25 7.40 -20.04
CA TYR A 205 45.84 6.95 -21.31
C TYR A 205 46.73 8.03 -21.95
N GLY A 206 47.24 8.99 -21.19
CA GLY A 206 48.27 9.94 -21.66
C GLY A 206 49.65 9.30 -21.80
N ASP A 207 49.89 8.14 -21.17
CA ASP A 207 51.24 7.55 -21.09
C ASP A 207 51.57 6.58 -22.25
N PHE A 208 50.59 6.12 -23.03
CA PHE A 208 50.84 5.28 -24.21
C PHE A 208 51.31 6.10 -25.43
N ASP A 209 51.00 7.39 -25.46
CA ASP A 209 51.46 8.33 -26.50
C ASP A 209 52.80 9.00 -26.14
N CYS A 210 53.46 8.56 -25.06
CA CYS A 210 54.81 9.02 -24.75
C CYS A 210 55.75 8.68 -25.92
N ASP A 211 56.50 9.68 -26.39
CA ASP A 211 57.44 9.56 -27.52
C ASP A 211 58.38 8.34 -27.40
N GLU A 212 58.71 7.94 -26.17
CA GLU A 212 59.55 6.78 -25.86
C GLU A 212 58.88 5.44 -26.22
N VAL A 213 57.58 5.30 -25.95
CA VAL A 213 56.81 4.08 -26.26
C VAL A 213 56.60 3.97 -27.77
N ILE A 214 56.29 5.09 -28.42
CA ILE A 214 56.15 5.16 -29.88
C ILE A 214 57.48 4.82 -30.56
N ALA A 215 58.61 5.38 -30.08
CA ALA A 215 59.94 5.07 -30.60
C ALA A 215 60.34 3.60 -30.41
N ALA A 216 59.98 2.99 -29.29
CA ALA A 216 60.22 1.57 -29.05
C ALA A 216 59.39 0.69 -30.02
N CYS A 217 58.11 1.03 -30.23
CA CYS A 217 57.24 0.32 -31.15
C CYS A 217 57.70 0.44 -32.60
N THR A 218 58.14 1.62 -33.05
CA THR A 218 58.68 1.81 -34.42
C THR A 218 60.00 1.08 -34.61
N ALA A 219 60.90 1.10 -33.62
CA ALA A 219 62.16 0.35 -33.69
C ALA A 219 61.95 -1.17 -33.77
N ILE A 220 60.93 -1.70 -33.08
CA ILE A 220 60.56 -3.12 -33.16
C ILE A 220 59.98 -3.44 -34.55
N ALA A 221 59.12 -2.57 -35.10
CA ALA A 221 58.56 -2.74 -36.44
C ALA A 221 59.64 -2.72 -37.54
N ASP A 222 60.58 -1.78 -37.47
CA ASP A 222 61.72 -1.69 -38.40
C ASP A 222 62.61 -2.93 -38.30
N ARG A 223 62.83 -3.44 -37.09
CA ARG A 223 63.58 -4.68 -36.88
C ARG A 223 62.86 -5.87 -37.52
N GLN A 224 61.54 -5.97 -37.37
CA GLN A 224 60.75 -7.02 -38.00
C GLN A 224 60.78 -6.93 -39.53
N GLN A 225 60.66 -5.74 -40.12
CA GLN A 225 60.79 -5.55 -41.56
C GLN A 225 62.17 -5.99 -42.08
N ARG A 226 63.26 -5.60 -41.39
CA ARG A 226 64.61 -6.05 -41.76
C ARG A 226 64.77 -7.56 -41.69
N TYR A 227 64.17 -8.20 -40.68
CA TYR A 227 64.14 -9.66 -40.60
C TYR A 227 63.38 -10.29 -41.76
N GLU A 228 62.25 -9.71 -42.16
CA GLU A 228 61.47 -10.19 -43.30
C GLU A 228 62.18 -9.98 -44.64
N GLU A 229 62.88 -8.87 -44.83
CA GLU A 229 63.71 -8.60 -46.01
C GLU A 229 64.90 -9.58 -46.09
N LEU A 230 65.61 -9.80 -44.98
CA LEU A 230 66.67 -10.82 -44.91
C LEU A 230 66.13 -12.21 -45.17
N ARG A 231 64.93 -12.53 -44.66
CA ARG A 231 64.26 -13.79 -44.95
C ARG A 231 63.89 -13.91 -46.42
N ARG A 232 63.36 -12.86 -47.05
CA ARG A 232 63.03 -12.84 -48.48
C ARG A 232 64.28 -12.99 -49.35
N ASN A 233 65.38 -12.33 -48.99
CA ASN A 233 66.65 -12.42 -49.69
C ASN A 233 67.33 -13.80 -49.52
N ASN A 234 67.33 -14.37 -48.31
CA ASN A 234 67.84 -15.73 -48.08
C ASN A 234 66.99 -16.82 -48.76
N ILE A 235 65.69 -16.60 -48.97
CA ILE A 235 64.86 -17.54 -49.74
C ILE A 235 65.22 -17.52 -51.24
N LEU A 236 65.81 -16.44 -51.75
CA LEU A 236 66.33 -16.37 -53.12
C LEU A 236 67.69 -17.07 -53.27
N ASP A 237 68.49 -17.16 -52.20
CA ASP A 237 69.80 -17.85 -52.21
C ASP A 237 69.71 -19.37 -51.97
N VAL A 238 68.59 -19.89 -51.43
CA VAL A 238 68.43 -21.33 -51.10
C VAL A 238 67.99 -22.19 -52.31
N GLN A 239 67.81 -21.62 -53.50
CA GLN A 239 67.54 -22.42 -54.70
C GLN A 239 68.78 -23.04 -55.36
N ASP A 240 69.99 -22.66 -54.93
CA ASP A 240 71.23 -23.28 -55.40
C ASP A 240 72.09 -23.75 -54.21
N VAL A 241 71.96 -25.03 -53.84
CA VAL A 241 73.04 -25.98 -53.45
C VAL A 241 72.42 -27.21 -52.73
N PRO A 242 72.77 -28.45 -53.11
CA PRO A 242 72.17 -29.68 -52.58
C PRO A 242 72.86 -30.25 -51.32
N ASN A 243 72.06 -30.90 -50.47
CA ASN A 243 72.32 -31.98 -49.49
C ASN A 243 73.65 -32.03 -48.70
N GLU A 244 73.58 -32.05 -47.36
CA GLU A 244 74.03 -33.20 -46.53
C GLU A 244 73.77 -33.05 -45.00
N MET A 245 73.06 -34.06 -44.47
CA MET A 245 73.17 -34.81 -43.20
C MET A 245 73.64 -34.22 -41.83
N VAL A 246 72.95 -34.74 -40.79
CA VAL A 246 73.44 -35.34 -39.50
C VAL A 246 72.84 -34.78 -38.19
N VAL A 247 71.91 -35.60 -37.69
CA VAL A 247 71.43 -35.92 -36.32
C VAL A 247 72.41 -35.67 -35.14
N ARG A 248 71.93 -35.10 -34.01
CA ARG A 248 71.84 -35.76 -32.67
C ARG A 248 71.40 -34.84 -31.50
N ASN A 249 70.29 -35.28 -30.88
CA ASN A 249 69.73 -35.16 -29.53
C ASN A 249 70.53 -34.49 -28.39
N SER A 250 69.82 -33.75 -27.51
CA SER A 250 69.64 -34.16 -26.09
C SER A 250 68.61 -33.32 -25.32
N ASN A 251 67.77 -34.07 -24.60
CA ASN A 251 66.73 -33.79 -23.58
C ASN A 251 66.91 -32.58 -22.63
N LEU A 252 65.78 -32.04 -22.11
CA LEU A 252 65.43 -32.09 -20.67
C LEU A 252 64.02 -31.52 -20.34
N ASN A 253 63.24 -32.35 -19.63
CA ASN A 253 62.23 -32.06 -18.60
C ASN A 253 60.92 -31.29 -18.92
N ALA A 254 59.81 -32.05 -18.99
CA ALA A 254 58.47 -31.56 -18.68
C ALA A 254 57.81 -32.48 -17.65
N SER A 255 57.51 -31.95 -16.46
CA SER A 255 56.75 -32.62 -15.41
C SER A 255 55.58 -31.74 -14.96
N LYS A 256 54.38 -32.24 -15.27
CA LYS A 256 53.15 -32.26 -14.45
C LYS A 256 52.64 -30.93 -13.87
N HIS A 257 51.51 -30.45 -14.42
CA HIS A 257 50.40 -29.95 -13.62
C HIS A 257 49.07 -30.45 -14.20
N SER A 258 48.33 -31.17 -13.36
CA SER A 258 47.01 -31.75 -13.61
C SER A 258 45.91 -30.68 -13.45
N LEU A 259 45.09 -30.52 -14.49
CA LEU A 259 43.87 -29.71 -14.48
C LEU A 259 42.75 -30.45 -13.72
N VAL A 260 42.23 -29.84 -12.66
CA VAL A 260 40.99 -30.26 -11.99
C VAL A 260 39.82 -29.54 -12.67
N LYS A 261 38.88 -30.29 -13.24
CA LYS A 261 37.65 -29.79 -13.86
C LYS A 261 36.64 -29.37 -12.79
N ALA A 262 36.05 -28.18 -12.97
CA ALA A 262 34.89 -27.70 -12.23
C ALA A 262 33.65 -28.55 -12.54
N ARG A 263 32.83 -28.80 -11.51
CA ARG A 263 31.53 -29.47 -11.62
C ARG A 263 30.44 -28.43 -11.35
N ILE A 264 29.62 -28.19 -12.36
CA ILE A 264 28.40 -27.37 -12.31
C ILE A 264 27.30 -28.23 -11.67
N ILE A 265 26.76 -27.79 -10.54
CA ILE A 265 25.34 -27.93 -10.13
C ILE A 265 24.99 -26.63 -9.40
#